data_AF-H2C717-F1
#
_entry.id   AF-H2C717-F1
#
_cell.length_a   1.000
_cell.length_b   1.000
_cell.length_c   1.000
_cell.angle_alpha   90.00
_cell.angle_beta   90.00
_cell.angle_gamma   90.00
#
_symmetry.space_group_name_H-M   'P 1'
#
loop_
_entity.id
_entity.type
_entity.pdbx_description
1 polymer ?
#
loop_
_entity_poly.entity_id
_entity_poly.type
_entity_poly.pdbx_seq_one_letter_code
_entity_poly.pdbx_strand_id
1 'polypeptide(L)' 'MLQDHRVSMPLELQTGSKALRCDVCGTIIRTKPIVIKTCCNNRPWTFCSNRCYSTWMREWLKKQEQTKGKAKSL' A
#
# COMPACT_ATOMS: atom_id res chain seq x y z
N MET A 1 37.89 -41.58 -10.29
CA MET A 1 37.01 -40.82 -11.20
C MET A 1 36.36 -39.73 -10.37
N LEU A 2 36.97 -38.54 -10.31
CA LEU A 2 36.35 -37.37 -9.70
C LEU A 2 35.50 -36.70 -10.77
N GLN A 3 34.17 -36.75 -10.64
CA GLN A 3 33.27 -35.97 -11.46
C GLN A 3 33.10 -34.60 -10.82
N ASP A 4 33.60 -33.60 -11.53
CA ASP A 4 33.51 -32.17 -11.26
C ASP A 4 32.04 -31.74 -11.26
N HIS A 5 31.38 -31.83 -10.11
CA HIS A 5 30.10 -31.15 -9.91
C HIS A 5 30.40 -29.66 -9.74
N ARG A 6 30.27 -28.87 -10.82
CA ARG A 6 30.16 -27.41 -10.72
C ARG A 6 28.96 -27.09 -9.83
N VAL A 7 29.22 -26.84 -8.55
CA VAL A 7 28.23 -26.30 -7.63
C VAL A 7 27.97 -24.87 -8.07
N SER A 8 26.81 -24.62 -8.67
CA SER A 8 26.35 -23.24 -8.88
C SER A 8 26.12 -22.62 -7.50
N MET A 9 26.89 -21.59 -7.17
CA MET A 9 26.76 -20.92 -5.88
C MET A 9 25.39 -20.24 -5.82
N PRO A 10 24.52 -20.56 -4.83
CA PRO A 10 23.23 -19.91 -4.71
C PRO A 10 23.44 -18.44 -4.40
N LEU A 11 22.89 -17.56 -5.24
CA LEU A 11 22.91 -16.12 -5.01
C LEU A 11 21.80 -15.77 -4.02
N GLU A 12 22.17 -15.25 -2.85
CA GLU A 12 21.20 -14.77 -1.87
C GLU A 12 20.60 -13.44 -2.36
N LEU A 13 19.34 -13.48 -2.78
CA LEU A 13 18.61 -12.26 -3.12
C LEU A 13 18.17 -11.59 -1.81
N GLN A 14 18.57 -10.32 -1.63
CA GLN A 14 17.99 -9.47 -0.59
C GLN A 14 16.51 -9.20 -0.91
N THR A 15 15.66 -10.15 -0.57
CA THR A 15 14.21 -10.01 -0.60
C THR A 15 13.79 -9.24 0.64
N GLY A 16 14.23 -7.98 0.74
CA GLY A 16 13.69 -7.04 1.70
C GLY A 16 12.21 -6.88 1.40
N SER A 17 11.36 -7.66 2.10
CA SER A 17 9.91 -7.49 2.05
C SER A 17 9.62 -6.02 2.25
N LYS A 18 9.11 -5.34 1.20
CA LYS A 18 8.87 -3.90 1.26
C LYS A 18 7.89 -3.67 2.40
N ALA A 19 8.41 -3.14 3.51
CA ALA A 19 7.62 -2.90 4.69
C ALA A 19 6.47 -1.96 4.32
N LEU A 20 5.23 -2.42 4.52
CA LEU A 20 4.05 -1.59 4.26
C LEU A 20 3.98 -0.49 5.30
N ARG A 21 3.73 0.75 4.85
CA ARG A 21 3.57 1.91 5.74
C ARG A 21 2.14 2.40 5.67
N CYS A 22 1.58 2.71 6.83
CA CYS A 22 0.26 3.32 6.92
C CYS A 22 0.25 4.66 6.18
N ASP A 23 -0.69 4.85 5.25
CA ASP A 23 -0.80 6.09 4.47
C ASP A 23 -1.29 7.29 5.29
N VAL A 24 -1.77 7.05 6.53
CA VAL A 24 -2.26 8.10 7.42
C VAL A 24 -1.21 8.52 8.45
N CYS A 25 -0.56 7.56 9.11
CA CYS A 25 0.35 7.85 10.22
C CYS A 25 1.82 7.49 9.94
N GLY A 26 2.14 6.91 8.78
CA GLY A 26 3.51 6.56 8.37
C GLY A 26 4.12 5.33 9.08
N THR A 27 3.49 4.81 10.13
CA THR A 27 3.99 3.65 10.88
C THR A 27 4.15 2.42 9.99
N ILE A 28 5.24 1.68 10.21
CA ILE A 28 5.47 0.37 9.59
C ILE A 28 4.43 -0.63 10.12
N ILE A 29 3.66 -1.20 9.21
CA ILE A 29 2.62 -2.18 9.50
C ILE A 29 3.29 -3.55 9.64
N ARG A 30 3.25 -4.11 10.86
CA ARG A 30 3.77 -5.45 11.18
C ARG A 30 2.66 -6.52 11.25
N THR A 31 1.41 -6.10 11.14
CA THR A 31 0.21 -6.94 11.21
C THR A 31 -0.51 -6.97 9.85
N LYS A 32 -1.63 -7.69 9.75
CA LYS A 32 -2.45 -7.69 8.53
C LYS A 32 -2.99 -6.27 8.26
N PRO A 33 -2.63 -5.62 7.14
CA PRO A 33 -3.08 -4.26 6.83
C PRO A 33 -4.55 -4.24 6.41
N ILE A 34 -5.20 -3.09 6.61
CA ILE A 34 -6.45 -2.75 5.91
C ILE A 34 -6.06 -2.15 4.56
N VAL A 35 -6.51 -2.73 3.45
CA VAL A 35 -6.14 -2.30 2.09
C VAL A 35 -7.39 -1.92 1.31
N ILE A 36 -7.43 -0.69 0.80
CA ILE A 36 -8.59 -0.15 0.09
C ILE A 36 -8.15 0.39 -1.27
N LYS A 37 -8.84 -0.06 -2.32
CA LYS A 37 -8.71 0.50 -3.66
C LYS A 37 -9.91 1.40 -3.95
N THR A 38 -9.66 2.57 -4.50
CA THR A 38 -10.72 3.49 -4.98
C THR A 38 -10.74 3.51 -6.50
N CYS A 39 -11.84 3.95 -7.11
CA CYS A 39 -12.02 3.95 -8.56
C CYS A 39 -11.07 4.90 -9.32
N CYS A 40 -10.47 5.88 -8.64
CA CYS A 40 -9.66 6.94 -9.27
C CYS A 40 -8.17 6.89 -8.88
N ASN A 41 -7.68 5.83 -8.24
CA ASN A 41 -6.27 5.70 -7.87
C ASN A 41 -5.73 4.31 -8.22
N ASN A 42 -4.64 4.27 -8.99
CA ASN A 42 -3.94 3.03 -9.35
C ASN A 42 -3.16 2.45 -8.16
N ARG A 43 -2.85 3.26 -7.14
CA ARG A 43 -2.20 2.82 -5.90
C ARG A 43 -3.25 2.54 -4.80
N PRO A 44 -3.30 1.32 -4.22
CA PRO A 44 -4.16 1.05 -3.07
C PRO A 44 -3.68 1.79 -1.83
N TRP A 45 -4.63 2.19 -0.99
CA TRP A 45 -4.38 2.77 0.33
C TRP A 45 -4.25 1.67 1.38
N THR A 46 -3.35 1.84 2.33
CA THR A 46 -2.99 0.88 3.36
C THR A 46 -3.02 1.53 4.73
N PHE A 47 -3.64 0.85 5.71
CA PHE A 47 -3.81 1.38 7.06
C PHE A 47 -3.41 0.37 8.13
N CYS A 48 -2.77 0.88 9.19
CA CYS A 48 -2.37 0.07 10.35
C CYS A 48 -3.52 -0.22 11.33
N SER A 49 -4.63 0.53 11.26
CA SER A 49 -5.74 0.44 12.21
C SER A 49 -7.05 1.01 11.65
N ASN A 50 -8.17 0.61 12.25
CA ASN A 50 -9.49 1.17 11.95
C ASN A 50 -9.53 2.69 12.16
N ARG A 51 -8.85 3.22 13.19
CA ARG A 51 -8.77 4.66 13.45
C ARG A 51 -8.16 5.43 12.27
N CYS A 52 -7.07 4.91 11.70
CA CYS A 52 -6.44 5.50 10.52
C CYS A 52 -7.38 5.42 9.30
N TYR A 53 -7.97 4.25 9.06
CA TYR A 53 -8.94 4.06 7.98
C TYR A 53 -10.13 5.03 8.07
N SER A 54 -10.81 5.11 9.22
CA SER A 54 -11.97 6.00 9.40
C SER A 54 -11.62 7.48 9.28
N THR A 55 -10.40 7.87 9.67
CA THR A 55 -9.92 9.26 9.50
C THR A 55 -9.74 9.58 8.02
N TRP A 56 -9.05 8.71 7.29
CA TRP A 56 -8.89 8.86 5.83
C TRP A 56 -10.24 8.84 5.09
N MET A 57 -11.15 7.94 5.46
CA MET A 57 -12.44 7.77 4.78
C MET A 57 -13.31 9.03 4.87
N ARG A 58 -13.36 9.70 6.03
CA ARG A 58 -14.09 10.96 6.19
C ARG A 58 -13.54 12.05 5.28
N GLU A 59 -12.23 12.22 5.23
CA GLU A 59 -11.61 13.23 4.38
C GLU A 59 -11.73 12.90 2.89
N TRP A 60 -11.65 11.61 2.54
CA TRP A 60 -11.85 11.16 1.16
C TRP A 60 -13.28 11.43 0.68
N LEU A 61 -14.31 11.12 1.47
CA LEU A 61 -15.71 11.39 1.12
C LEU A 61 -15.99 12.88 0.91
N LYS A 62 -15.49 13.75 1.81
CA LYS A 62 -15.61 15.21 1.65
C LYS A 62 -15.05 15.70 0.31
N LYS A 63 -13.90 15.17 -0.12
CA LYS A 63 -13.28 15.53 -1.41
C LYS A 63 -14.13 15.06 -2.60
N GLN A 64 -14.82 13.93 -2.48
CA GLN A 64 -15.71 13.45 -3.55
C GLN A 64 -16.92 14.39 -3.74
N GLU A 65 -17.51 14.86 -2.64
CA GLU A 65 -18.62 15.82 -2.68
C GLU A 65 -18.21 17.15 -3.31
N GLN A 66 -17.05 17.68 -2.93
CA GLN A 66 -16.52 18.92 -3.49
C GLN A 66 -16.21 18.81 -4.99
N THR A 67 -15.72 17.66 -5.43
CA THR A 67 -15.41 17.41 -6.86
C THR A 67 -16.68 17.39 -7.71
N LYS A 68 -17.78 16.82 -7.19
CA LYS A 68 -19.08 16.82 -7.87
C LYS A 68 -19.67 18.23 -8.05
N GLY A 69 -19.36 19.16 -7.15
CA GLY A 69 -19.81 20.56 -7.23
C GLY A 69 -19.15 21.35 -8.37
N LYS A 70 -17.88 21.07 -8.70
CA LYS A 70 -17.13 21.81 -9.73
C LYS A 70 -17.52 21.44 -11.17
N ALA A 71 -18.09 20.26 -11.40
CA ALA A 71 -18.48 19.79 -12.73
C ALA A 71 -19.78 20.42 -13.26
N LYS A 72 -20.53 21.18 -12.44
CA LYS A 72 -21.81 21.83 -12.83
C LYS A 72 -21.70 23.32 -13.13
N SER A 73 -20.48 23.86 -13.27
CA SER A 73 -20.25 25.32 -13.44
C SER A 73 -19.52 25.66 -14.74
N LEU A 74 -19.64 24.84 -15.78
CA LEU A 74 -19.20 25.17 -17.14
C LEU A 74 -20.37 25.06 -18.12
#